data_AF-A0A1M6S5Q7-F1
#
_entry.id   AF-A0A1M6S5Q7-F1
#
_cell.length_a   1.000
_cell.length_b   1.000
_cell.length_c   1.000
_cell.angle_alpha   90.00
_cell.angle_beta   90.00
_cell.angle_gamma   90.00
#
_symmetry.space_group_name_H-M   'P 1'
#
loop_
_entity.id
_entity.type
_entity.pdbx_description
1 polymer ?
#
loop_
_entity_poly.entity_id
_entity_poly.type
_entity_poly.pdbx_seq_one_letter_code
_entity_poly.pdbx_strand_id
1 'polypeptide(L)'
;MSLMEVVDTREKIRKKNRTNNLRLILRLLKKHGQEGVTVQQMALACGVSERNIYRYLQELKQLGLQIESYKPYQPGITGCYYKLKAPQEKDISSEVLNLVSLNQALQDCYQVQDSILFMKKVILWRLAIRYGILVPLHW
;
A
#
# COMPACT_ATOMS: atom_id res chain seq x y z
N MET A 1 -38.93 -13.01 -28.12
CA MET A 1 -37.88 -12.26 -27.39
C MET A 1 -38.54 -11.56 -26.21
N SER A 2 -38.24 -11.99 -25.00
CA SER A 2 -38.86 -11.50 -23.76
C SER A 2 -38.30 -10.12 -23.38
N LEU A 3 -39.15 -9.20 -22.92
CA LEU A 3 -38.74 -7.88 -22.40
C LEU A 3 -37.66 -7.99 -21.31
N MET A 4 -37.66 -9.10 -20.57
CA MET A 4 -36.73 -9.39 -19.49
C MET A 4 -35.28 -9.62 -19.98
N GLU A 5 -35.10 -10.26 -21.13
CA GLU A 5 -33.77 -10.51 -21.73
C GLU A 5 -33.15 -9.21 -22.29
N VAL A 6 -33.97 -8.30 -22.80
CA VAL A 6 -33.54 -6.99 -23.33
C VAL A 6 -33.10 -6.04 -22.21
N VAL A 7 -33.73 -6.12 -21.04
CA VAL A 7 -33.35 -5.33 -19.85
C VAL A 7 -32.02 -5.83 -19.28
N ASP A 8 -31.85 -7.14 -19.13
CA ASP A 8 -30.64 -7.72 -18.55
C ASP A 8 -29.39 -7.52 -19.44
N THR A 9 -29.55 -7.57 -20.76
CA THR A 9 -28.47 -7.25 -21.71
C THR A 9 -28.07 -5.77 -21.66
N ARG A 10 -29.02 -4.84 -21.54
CA ARG A 10 -28.75 -3.40 -21.39
C ARG A 10 -28.04 -3.08 -20.08
N GLU A 11 -28.38 -3.75 -19.00
CA GLU A 11 -27.68 -3.59 -17.72
C GLU A 11 -26.24 -4.09 -17.77
N LYS A 12 -25.99 -5.25 -18.39
CA LYS A 12 -24.63 -5.79 -18.56
C LYS A 12 -23.74 -4.82 -19.37
N ILE A 13 -24.28 -4.24 -20.45
CA ILE A 13 -23.57 -3.24 -21.27
C ILE A 13 -23.27 -1.98 -20.44
N ARG A 14 -24.24 -1.47 -19.67
CA ARG A 14 -24.04 -0.31 -18.78
C ARG A 14 -22.97 -0.56 -17.71
N LYS A 15 -22.96 -1.75 -17.10
CA LYS A 15 -21.95 -2.16 -16.11
C LYS A 15 -20.55 -2.23 -16.74
N LYS A 16 -20.41 -2.78 -17.95
CA LYS A 16 -19.15 -2.82 -18.71
C LYS A 16 -18.63 -1.41 -19.06
N ASN A 17 -19.52 -0.51 -19.47
CA ASN A 17 -19.14 0.88 -19.77
C ASN A 17 -18.72 1.63 -18.50
N ARG A 18 -19.38 1.40 -17.37
CA ARG A 18 -19.00 1.95 -16.06
C ARG A 18 -17.59 1.51 -15.65
N THR A 19 -17.28 0.23 -15.71
CA THR A 19 -15.95 -0.27 -15.31
C THR A 19 -14.85 0.23 -16.25
N ASN A 20 -15.14 0.36 -17.55
CA ASN A 20 -14.22 0.96 -18.51
C ASN A 20 -13.96 2.44 -18.22
N ASN A 21 -15.00 3.23 -17.92
CA ASN A 21 -14.85 4.65 -17.58
C ASN A 21 -14.03 4.85 -16.30
N LEU A 22 -14.27 4.05 -15.26
CA LEU A 22 -13.48 4.09 -14.02
C LEU A 22 -12.00 3.77 -14.29
N ARG A 23 -11.71 2.77 -15.15
CA ARG A 23 -10.33 2.45 -15.56
C ARG A 23 -9.67 3.59 -16.34
N LEU A 24 -10.40 4.25 -17.24
CA LEU A 24 -9.87 5.37 -18.02
C LEU A 24 -9.53 6.56 -17.12
N ILE A 25 -10.43 6.92 -16.20
CA ILE A 25 -10.21 7.98 -15.21
C ILE A 25 -8.97 7.66 -14.36
N LEU A 26 -8.84 6.43 -13.88
CA LEU A 26 -7.66 5.98 -13.13
C LEU A 26 -6.37 6.08 -13.93
N ARG A 27 -6.38 5.67 -15.21
CA ARG A 27 -5.21 5.79 -16.09
C ARG A 27 -4.79 7.24 -16.29
N LEU A 28 -5.75 8.14 -16.50
CA LEU A 28 -5.47 9.57 -16.66
C LEU A 28 -4.89 10.17 -15.38
N LEU A 29 -5.50 9.88 -14.23
CA LEU A 29 -5.01 10.33 -12.93
C LEU A 29 -3.60 9.81 -12.62
N LYS A 30 -3.27 8.58 -13.02
CA LYS A 30 -1.91 8.03 -12.90
C LYS A 30 -0.91 8.70 -13.86
N LYS A 31 -1.33 8.94 -15.12
CA LYS A 31 -0.47 9.54 -16.15
C LYS A 31 -0.08 10.97 -15.80
N HIS A 32 -1.00 11.74 -15.22
CA HIS A 32 -0.79 13.15 -14.87
C HIS A 32 -0.66 13.35 -13.35
N GLY A 33 -0.04 12.40 -12.65
CA GLY A 33 -0.06 12.33 -11.18
C GLY A 33 0.41 13.59 -10.45
N GLN A 34 1.32 14.38 -11.03
CA GLN A 34 1.83 15.62 -10.42
C GLN A 34 1.07 16.88 -10.87
N GLU A 35 0.68 16.96 -12.14
CA GLU A 35 0.01 18.12 -12.74
C GLU A 35 -1.50 18.14 -12.44
N GLY A 36 -2.09 16.97 -12.17
CA GLY A 36 -3.52 16.78 -12.01
C GLY A 36 -4.27 16.79 -13.36
N VAL A 37 -5.50 16.29 -13.34
CA VAL A 37 -6.37 16.20 -14.52
C VAL A 37 -7.65 16.98 -14.26
N THR A 38 -8.10 17.75 -15.25
CA THR A 38 -9.39 18.46 -15.13
C THR A 38 -10.57 17.52 -15.36
N VAL A 39 -11.72 17.88 -14.80
CA VAL A 39 -12.99 17.14 -15.03
C VAL A 39 -13.35 17.11 -16.51
N GLN A 40 -13.11 18.21 -17.24
CA GLN A 40 -13.34 18.32 -18.67
C GLN A 40 -12.50 17.31 -19.47
N GLN A 41 -11.20 17.18 -19.16
CA GLN A 41 -10.34 16.20 -19.81
C GLN A 41 -10.81 14.76 -19.55
N MET A 42 -11.26 14.46 -18.33
CA MET A 42 -11.83 13.14 -18.02
C MET A 42 -13.14 12.88 -18.75
N ALA A 43 -14.00 13.89 -18.84
CA ALA A 43 -15.29 13.84 -19.53
C ALA A 43 -15.10 13.55 -21.02
N LEU A 44 -14.17 14.26 -21.67
CA LEU A 44 -13.79 14.05 -23.06
C LEU A 44 -13.23 12.65 -23.30
N ALA A 45 -12.30 12.19 -22.44
CA ALA A 45 -11.69 10.87 -22.60
C ALA A 45 -12.66 9.71 -22.37
N CYS A 46 -13.68 9.90 -21.54
CA CYS A 46 -14.71 8.89 -21.27
C CYS A 46 -15.96 9.02 -22.16
N GLY A 47 -16.10 10.11 -22.93
CA GLY A 47 -17.29 10.40 -23.73
C GLY A 47 -18.57 10.58 -22.89
N VAL A 48 -18.45 11.13 -21.68
CA VAL A 48 -19.58 11.31 -20.74
C VAL A 48 -19.66 12.75 -20.23
N SER A 49 -20.81 13.13 -19.68
CA SER A 49 -20.98 14.43 -19.03
C SER A 49 -20.12 14.56 -17.77
N GLU A 50 -19.74 15.80 -17.44
CA GLU A 50 -18.97 16.12 -16.22
C GLU A 50 -19.64 15.60 -14.94
N ARG A 51 -20.98 15.62 -14.88
CA ARG A 51 -21.76 15.07 -13.76
C ARG A 51 -21.44 13.59 -13.50
N ASN A 52 -21.29 12.80 -14.56
CA ASN A 52 -20.92 11.39 -14.43
C ASN A 52 -19.48 11.23 -13.95
N ILE A 53 -18.56 12.13 -14.35
CA ILE A 53 -17.19 12.14 -13.83
C ILE A 53 -17.18 12.38 -12.33
N TYR A 54 -17.93 13.36 -11.81
CA TYR A 54 -18.03 13.56 -10.35
C TYR A 54 -18.53 12.32 -9.63
N ARG A 55 -19.53 11.62 -10.20
CA ARG A 55 -20.01 10.34 -9.64
C ARG A 55 -18.91 9.28 -9.64
N TYR A 56 -18.20 9.12 -10.75
CA TYR A 56 -17.09 8.16 -10.84
C TYR A 56 -15.93 8.50 -9.91
N LEU A 57 -15.59 9.78 -9.72
CA LEU A 57 -14.59 10.21 -8.75
C LEU A 57 -15.02 9.89 -7.32
N GLN A 58 -16.30 10.07 -6.99
CA GLN A 58 -16.85 9.69 -5.69
C GLN A 58 -16.82 8.16 -5.49
N GLU A 59 -17.16 7.38 -6.52
CA GLU A 59 -17.04 5.92 -6.50
C GLU A 59 -15.58 5.47 -6.29
N LEU A 60 -14.61 6.10 -6.97
CA LEU A 60 -13.19 5.81 -6.76
C LEU A 60 -12.74 6.14 -5.33
N LYS A 61 -13.25 7.22 -4.72
CA LYS A 61 -13.02 7.54 -3.31
C LYS A 61 -13.60 6.48 -2.36
N GLN A 62 -14.80 5.99 -2.65
CA GLN A 62 -15.43 4.91 -1.87
C GLN A 62 -14.66 3.59 -1.97
N LEU A 63 -13.96 3.36 -3.09
CA LEU A 63 -13.05 2.23 -3.28
C LEU A 63 -11.69 2.41 -2.57
N GLY A 64 -11.51 3.46 -1.78
CA GLY A 64 -10.30 3.70 -0.98
C GLY A 64 -9.22 4.54 -1.68
N LEU A 65 -9.48 5.08 -2.87
CA LEU A 65 -8.50 5.95 -3.55
C LEU A 65 -8.55 7.37 -2.98
N GLN A 66 -7.41 7.83 -2.47
CA GLN A 66 -7.27 9.19 -1.97
C GLN A 66 -7.11 10.18 -3.14
N ILE A 67 -8.23 10.66 -3.68
CA ILE A 67 -8.26 11.66 -4.75
C ILE A 67 -8.46 13.06 -4.13
N GLU A 68 -7.52 13.96 -4.37
CA GLU A 68 -7.59 15.35 -3.92
C GLU A 68 -7.86 16.32 -5.06
N SER A 69 -8.63 17.36 -4.74
CA SER A 69 -8.74 18.55 -5.58
C SER A 69 -7.52 19.43 -5.36
N TYR A 70 -6.65 19.53 -6.36
CA TYR A 70 -5.54 20.46 -6.37
C TYR A 70 -6.02 21.81 -6.95
N LYS A 71 -5.85 22.89 -6.19
CA LYS A 71 -6.02 24.25 -6.70
C LYS A 71 -4.67 24.97 -6.63
N PRO A 72 -4.16 25.49 -7.74
CA PRO A 72 -3.59 26.81 -7.77
C PRO A 72 -4.69 27.74 -8.27
N TYR A 73 -5.22 28.59 -7.39
CA TYR A 73 -6.02 29.73 -7.83
C TYR A 73 -5.08 30.66 -8.62
N GLN A 74 -5.10 30.55 -9.95
CA GLN A 74 -4.52 31.56 -10.84
C GLN A 74 -5.68 32.33 -11.49
N PRO A 75 -5.69 33.67 -11.40
CA PRO A 75 -6.76 34.47 -11.98
C PRO A 75 -6.70 34.35 -13.51
N GLY A 76 -7.66 33.63 -14.10
CA GLY A 76 -7.79 33.47 -15.56
C GLY A 76 -8.07 32.05 -16.06
N ILE A 77 -7.90 31.00 -15.23
CA ILE A 77 -8.12 29.60 -15.65
C ILE A 77 -9.28 28.99 -14.88
N THR A 78 -10.38 28.71 -15.58
CA THR A 78 -11.58 28.04 -15.06
C THR A 78 -11.38 26.53 -15.09
N GLY A 79 -10.99 25.92 -13.96
CA GLY A 79 -10.95 24.46 -13.83
C GLY A 79 -10.44 23.96 -12.48
N CYS A 80 -11.12 22.97 -11.91
CA CYS A 80 -10.62 22.21 -10.76
C CYS A 80 -9.80 21.02 -11.26
N TYR A 81 -8.56 20.88 -10.77
CA TYR A 81 -7.68 19.75 -11.08
C TYR A 81 -7.81 18.67 -10.01
N TYR A 82 -7.81 17.41 -10.43
CA TYR A 82 -7.83 16.25 -9.55
C TYR A 82 -6.53 15.47 -9.68
N LYS A 83 -5.92 15.12 -8.55
CA LYS A 83 -4.72 14.27 -8.49
C LYS A 83 -4.93 13.11 -7.54
N LEU A 84 -4.27 11.99 -7.82
CA LEU A 84 -4.12 10.93 -6.83
C LEU A 84 -3.11 11.42 -5.80
N LYS A 85 -3.46 11.37 -4.52
CA LYS A 85 -2.42 11.40 -3.49
C LYS A 85 -1.56 10.17 -3.71
N ALA A 86 -0.26 10.38 -3.86
CA ALA A 86 0.67 9.28 -3.69
C ALA A 86 0.36 8.67 -2.32
N PRO A 87 0.19 7.34 -2.20
CA PRO A 87 0.16 6.73 -0.89
C PRO A 87 1.45 7.16 -0.20
N GLN A 88 1.35 7.73 1.00
CA GLN A 88 2.50 7.89 1.88
C GLN A 88 2.92 6.49 2.35
N GLU A 89 3.41 5.66 1.42
CA GLU A 89 3.96 4.32 1.68
C GLU A 89 5.36 4.39 2.28
N LYS A 90 5.97 5.59 2.39
CA LYS A 90 7.31 5.73 2.94
C LYS A 90 7.42 5.51 4.44
N ASP A 91 6.34 5.69 5.21
CA ASP A 91 6.42 5.58 6.68
C ASP A 91 6.04 4.19 7.18
N ILE A 92 4.97 3.57 6.65
CA ILE A 92 4.55 2.24 7.12
C ILE A 92 5.58 1.17 6.73
N SER A 93 6.10 1.22 5.50
CA SER A 93 7.11 0.25 5.06
C SER A 93 8.42 0.41 5.82
N SER A 94 8.83 1.64 6.17
CA SER A 94 10.06 1.87 6.92
C SER A 94 9.92 1.52 8.40
N GLU A 95 8.78 1.81 9.03
CA GLU A 95 8.48 1.40 10.41
C GLU A 95 8.44 -0.12 10.55
N VAL A 96 7.78 -0.82 9.62
CA VAL A 96 7.74 -2.29 9.60
C VAL A 96 9.14 -2.87 9.38
N LEU A 97 9.94 -2.29 8.48
CA LEU A 97 11.31 -2.73 8.25
C LEU A 97 12.20 -2.53 9.50
N ASN A 98 12.01 -1.39 10.19
CA ASN A 98 12.71 -1.10 11.44
C ASN A 98 12.34 -2.11 12.54
N LEU A 99 11.05 -2.46 12.68
CA LEU A 99 10.59 -3.48 13.62
C LEU A 99 11.19 -4.86 13.31
N VAL A 100 11.26 -5.23 12.03
CA VAL A 100 11.91 -6.49 11.61
C VAL A 100 13.40 -6.48 11.96
N SER A 101 14.11 -5.37 11.70
CA SER A 101 15.53 -5.26 12.05
C SER A 101 15.79 -5.31 13.56
N LEU A 102 14.91 -4.71 14.38
CA LEU A 102 15.01 -4.76 15.84
C LEU A 102 14.80 -6.18 16.37
N ASN A 103 13.82 -6.90 15.84
CA ASN A 103 13.60 -8.30 16.19
C ASN A 103 14.79 -9.18 15.81
N GLN A 104 15.40 -8.95 14.65
CA GLN A 104 16.60 -9.69 14.26
C GLN A 104 17.77 -9.41 15.22
N ALA A 105 18.02 -8.14 15.55
CA ALA A 105 19.08 -7.77 16.48
C ALA A 105 18.87 -8.39 17.88
N LEU A 106 17.63 -8.51 18.35
CA LEU A 106 17.31 -9.20 19.60
C LEU A 106 17.63 -10.70 19.53
N GLN A 107 17.30 -11.38 18.43
CA GLN A 107 17.65 -12.79 18.24
C GLN A 107 19.16 -13.00 18.22
N ASP A 108 19.90 -12.12 17.56
CA ASP A 108 21.36 -12.18 17.51
C ASP A 108 21.97 -12.01 18.92
N CYS A 109 21.42 -11.10 19.74
CA CYS A 109 21.82 -10.94 21.14
C CYS A 109 21.61 -12.23 21.96
N TYR A 110 20.49 -12.94 21.77
CA TYR A 110 20.24 -14.21 22.45
C TYR A 110 21.24 -15.29 22.03
N GLN A 111 21.58 -15.39 20.73
CA GLN A 111 22.58 -16.34 20.24
C GLN A 111 23.98 -16.08 20.84
N VAL A 112 24.36 -14.80 20.96
CA VAL A 112 25.61 -14.41 21.62
C VAL A 112 25.58 -14.79 23.11
N GLN A 113 24.45 -14.58 23.78
CA GLN A 113 24.29 -14.96 25.19
C GLN A 113 24.44 -16.47 25.39
N ASP A 114 23.85 -17.29 24.53
CA ASP A 114 23.99 -18.74 24.57
C ASP A 114 25.44 -19.18 24.33
N SER A 115 26.11 -18.53 23.39
CA SER A 115 27.54 -18.77 23.11
C SER A 115 28.41 -18.43 24.33
N ILE A 116 28.11 -17.34 25.04
CA ILE A 116 28.80 -16.96 26.28
C ILE A 116 28.56 -18.00 27.38
N LEU A 117 27.32 -18.46 27.56
CA LEU A 117 26.98 -19.49 28.53
C LEU A 117 27.72 -20.81 28.25
N PHE A 118 27.80 -21.19 26.98
CA PHE A 118 28.58 -22.36 26.55
C PHE A 118 30.05 -22.20 26.92
N MET A 119 30.67 -21.07 26.60
CA MET A 119 32.07 -20.81 26.96
C MET A 119 32.30 -20.83 28.47
N LYS A 120 31.37 -20.28 29.26
CA LYS A 120 31.41 -20.37 30.73
C LYS A 120 31.38 -21.81 31.21
N LYS A 121 30.49 -22.66 30.66
CA LYS A 121 30.44 -24.09 30.98
C LYS A 121 31.77 -24.78 30.66
N VAL A 122 32.37 -24.51 29.50
CA VAL A 122 33.67 -25.10 29.10
C VAL A 122 34.78 -24.67 30.06
N ILE A 123 34.84 -23.40 30.44
CA ILE A 123 35.85 -22.88 31.38
C ILE A 123 35.68 -23.53 32.76
N LEU A 124 34.45 -23.59 33.28
CA LEU A 124 34.15 -24.25 34.55
C LEU A 124 34.55 -25.73 34.53
N TRP A 125 34.26 -26.43 33.44
CA TRP A 125 34.62 -27.84 33.30
C TRP A 125 36.15 -28.04 33.29
N ARG A 126 36.89 -27.20 32.56
CA ARG A 126 38.37 -27.22 32.58
C ARG A 126 38.93 -26.93 33.97
N LEU A 127 38.35 -25.96 34.68
CA LEU A 127 38.75 -25.65 36.05
C LEU A 127 38.49 -26.82 36.99
N ALA A 128 37.31 -27.44 36.92
CA ALA A 128 36.97 -28.58 37.75
C ALA A 128 37.93 -29.77 37.56
N ILE A 129 38.29 -30.08 36.30
CA ILE A 129 39.31 -31.10 36.00
C ILE A 129 40.65 -30.76 36.65
N ARG A 130 41.08 -29.50 36.57
CA ARG A 130 42.36 -29.06 37.17
C ARG A 130 42.40 -29.21 38.69
N TYR A 131 41.26 -29.05 39.36
CA TYR A 131 41.13 -29.21 40.81
C TYR A 131 40.71 -30.63 41.24
N GLY A 132 40.63 -31.59 40.31
CA GLY A 132 40.27 -32.98 40.61
C GLY A 132 38.80 -33.20 40.95
N ILE A 133 37.92 -32.26 40.61
CA ILE A 133 36.48 -32.35 40.83
C ILE A 133 35.84 -33.02 39.60
N LEU A 134 35.28 -34.22 39.80
CA LEU A 134 34.50 -34.94 38.79
C LEU A 134 33.14 -34.26 38.61
N VAL A 135 32.99 -33.46 37.55
CA VAL A 135 31.71 -32.85 37.17
C VAL A 135 31.00 -33.79 36.18
N PRO A 136 29.76 -34.23 36.47
CA PRO A 136 29.02 -35.10 35.57
C PRO A 136 28.72 -34.39 34.24
N LEU A 137 28.86 -35.13 33.13
CA LEU A 137 28.75 -34.59 31.76
C LEU A 137 27.34 -34.16 31.33
N HIS A 138 26.31 -34.44 32.14
CA HIS A 138 24.91 -34.16 31.81
C HIS A 138 24.38 -32.94 32.57
N TRP A 139 24.52 -31.74 31.98
CA TRP A 139 23.93 -30.47 32.44
C TRP A 139 23.44 -29.59 31.28
#